data_AF-A0AB35YU93-F1
#
_entry.id   AF-A0AB35YU93-F1
#
_cell.length_a   1.000
_cell.length_b   1.000
_cell.length_c   1.000
_cell.angle_alpha   90.00
_cell.angle_beta   90.00
_cell.angle_gamma   90.00
#
_symmetry.space_group_name_H-M   'P 1'
#
loop_
_entity.id
_entity.type
_entity.pdbx_description
1 polymer ?
#
loop_
_entity_poly.entity_id
_entity_poly.type
_entity_poly.pdbx_seq_one_letter_code
_entity_poly.pdbx_strand_id
1 'polypeptide(L)'
;MIAAITLFLVVALSALITKIATIALIHTGLSTQSARFQARSAYTGAGFTTSESEKIMNHPVRRKIIFNLMLIGNAGIVTVMSSLILTFVLPDTLTSKLYGLAIVVLGLSLIWWAIKANG
;
A
#
# COMPACT_ATOMS: atom_id res chain seq x y z
N MET A 1 -6.58 13.01 16.10
CA MET A 1 -5.11 12.82 16.10
C MET A 1 -4.71 11.36 15.89
N ILE A 2 -5.32 10.40 16.61
CA ILE A 2 -5.08 8.96 16.41
C ILE A 2 -5.22 8.55 14.93
N ALA A 3 -6.31 8.94 14.26
CA ALA A 3 -6.52 8.64 12.84
C ALA A 3 -5.37 9.11 11.92
N ALA A 4 -4.80 10.30 12.19
CA ALA A 4 -3.67 10.83 11.44
C ALA A 4 -2.39 9.98 11.64
N ILE A 5 -2.20 9.43 12.83
CA ILE A 5 -1.08 8.54 13.14
C ILE A 5 -1.31 7.15 12.53
N THR A 6 -2.54 6.63 12.63
CA THR A 6 -2.94 5.32 12.07
C THR A 6 -2.71 5.26 10.56
N LEU A 7 -2.83 6.39 9.85
CA LEU A 7 -2.50 6.49 8.43
C LEU A 7 -1.10 5.92 8.13
N PHE A 8 -0.10 6.26 8.92
CA PHE A 8 1.28 5.80 8.71
C PHE A 8 1.46 4.31 8.97
N LEU A 9 0.75 3.79 9.97
CA LEU A 9 0.71 2.36 10.24
C LEU A 9 0.11 1.59 9.06
N VAL A 10 -0.97 2.11 8.47
CA VAL A 10 -1.59 1.50 7.27
C VAL A 10 -0.63 1.54 6.09
N VAL A 11 0.04 2.66 5.85
CA VAL A 11 1.05 2.78 4.77
C VAL A 11 2.22 1.81 4.99
N ALA A 12 2.73 1.70 6.22
CA ALA A 12 3.81 0.77 6.54
C ALA A 12 3.38 -0.70 6.34
N LEU A 13 2.18 -1.07 6.79
CA LEU A 13 1.63 -2.41 6.55
C LEU A 13 1.42 -2.68 5.06
N SER A 14 0.91 -1.70 4.31
CA SER A 14 0.76 -1.80 2.84
C SER A 14 2.10 -2.13 2.16
N ALA A 15 3.17 -1.43 2.55
CA ALA A 15 4.52 -1.65 2.05
C ALA A 15 5.08 -3.02 2.46
N LEU A 16 4.82 -3.45 3.71
CA LEU A 16 5.25 -4.76 4.19
C LEU A 16 4.55 -5.90 3.44
N ILE A 17 3.23 -5.82 3.28
CA ILE A 17 2.41 -6.82 2.60
C ILE A 17 2.86 -6.97 1.14
N THR A 18 3.05 -5.85 0.43
CA THR A 18 3.54 -5.87 -0.96
C THR A 18 4.97 -6.44 -1.07
N LYS A 19 5.84 -6.17 -0.10
CA LYS A 19 7.19 -6.76 -0.03
C LYS A 19 7.15 -8.27 0.20
N ILE A 20 6.34 -8.75 1.14
CA ILE A 20 6.18 -10.18 1.41
C ILE A 20 5.63 -10.89 0.18
N ALA A 21 4.60 -10.33 -0.46
CA ALA A 21 4.03 -10.92 -1.66
C ALA A 21 5.01 -10.92 -2.84
N THR A 22 5.83 -9.88 -2.99
CA THR A 22 6.93 -9.86 -3.96
C THR A 22 7.89 -11.04 -3.74
N ILE A 23 8.34 -11.24 -2.50
CA ILE A 23 9.27 -12.33 -2.17
C ILE A 23 8.61 -13.69 -2.46
N ALA A 24 7.34 -13.87 -2.08
CA ALA A 24 6.60 -15.09 -2.35
C ALA A 24 6.47 -15.35 -3.86
N LEU A 25 6.16 -14.33 -4.66
CA LEU A 25 6.09 -14.43 -6.12
C LEU A 25 7.45 -14.80 -6.74
N ILE A 26 8.56 -14.25 -6.24
CA ILE A 26 9.91 -14.65 -6.68
C ILE A 26 10.15 -16.14 -6.43
N HIS A 27 9.74 -16.66 -5.28
CA HIS A 27 9.90 -18.08 -4.94
C HIS A 27 9.06 -19.02 -5.83
N THR A 28 8.04 -18.49 -6.52
CA THR A 28 7.32 -19.27 -7.55
C THR A 28 8.02 -19.27 -8.91
N GLY A 29 9.18 -18.62 -9.05
CA GLY A 29 9.95 -18.55 -10.31
C GLY A 29 9.71 -17.32 -11.18
N LEU A 30 9.06 -16.26 -10.65
CA LEU A 30 8.98 -14.97 -11.35
C LEU A 30 10.30 -14.19 -11.20
N SER A 31 10.67 -13.43 -12.23
CA SER A 31 11.80 -12.51 -12.13
C SER A 31 11.52 -11.44 -11.08
N THR A 32 12.57 -10.95 -10.42
CA THR A 32 12.44 -9.91 -9.38
C THR A 32 11.70 -8.66 -9.86
N GLN A 33 11.93 -8.24 -11.10
CA GLN A 33 11.23 -7.09 -11.69
C GLN A 33 9.74 -7.37 -11.91
N SER A 34 9.41 -8.52 -12.51
CA SER A 34 8.01 -8.91 -12.75
C SER A 34 7.26 -9.11 -11.42
N ALA A 35 7.86 -9.79 -10.43
CA ALA A 35 7.25 -9.99 -9.13
C ALA A 35 6.98 -8.67 -8.38
N ARG A 36 7.93 -7.72 -8.40
CA ARG A 36 7.76 -6.38 -7.78
C ARG A 36 6.63 -5.60 -8.45
N PHE A 37 6.65 -5.57 -9.78
CA PHE A 37 5.61 -4.87 -10.54
C PHE A 37 4.24 -5.51 -10.31
N GLN A 38 4.15 -6.83 -10.42
CA GLN A 38 2.90 -7.57 -10.27
C GLN A 38 2.31 -7.42 -8.86
N ALA A 39 3.12 -7.54 -7.80
CA ALA A 39 2.66 -7.35 -6.43
C ALA A 39 2.12 -5.94 -6.19
N ARG A 40 2.80 -4.92 -6.74
CA ARG A 40 2.38 -3.51 -6.59
C ARG A 40 1.11 -3.22 -7.39
N SER A 41 1.06 -3.63 -8.66
CA SER A 41 -0.12 -3.43 -9.51
C SER A 41 -1.35 -4.19 -9.00
N ALA A 42 -1.19 -5.40 -8.44
CA ALA A 42 -2.29 -6.10 -7.76
C ALA A 42 -2.80 -5.33 -6.54
N TYR A 43 -1.88 -4.86 -5.69
CA TYR A 43 -2.23 -4.12 -4.48
C TYR A 43 -2.93 -2.79 -4.79
N THR A 44 -2.51 -2.08 -5.83
CA THR A 44 -3.11 -0.78 -6.19
C THR A 44 -4.29 -0.89 -7.16
N GLY A 45 -4.60 -2.10 -7.66
CA GLY A 45 -5.65 -2.31 -8.65
C GLY A 45 -5.33 -1.76 -10.04
N ALA A 46 -4.06 -1.52 -10.38
CA ALA A 46 -3.66 -0.95 -11.67
C ALA A 46 -3.75 -1.97 -12.83
N GLY A 47 -3.62 -3.26 -12.53
CA GLY A 47 -3.71 -4.35 -13.51
C GLY A 47 -2.39 -4.67 -14.22
N PHE A 48 -2.49 -5.58 -15.20
CA PHE A 48 -1.37 -6.12 -15.96
C PHE A 48 -1.73 -6.27 -17.45
N THR A 49 -0.74 -6.51 -18.29
CA THR A 49 -0.99 -7.02 -19.65
C THR A 49 -1.52 -8.45 -19.62
N THR A 50 -2.14 -8.89 -20.71
CA THR A 50 -2.66 -10.26 -20.85
C THR A 50 -1.57 -11.31 -20.62
N SER A 51 -0.39 -11.11 -21.22
CA SER A 51 0.73 -12.05 -21.09
C SER A 51 1.28 -12.16 -19.67
N GLU A 52 1.29 -11.08 -18.88
CA GLU A 52 1.67 -11.14 -17.46
C GLU A 52 0.59 -11.83 -16.62
N SER A 53 -0.68 -11.62 -16.95
CA SER A 53 -1.81 -12.28 -16.28
C SER A 53 -1.80 -13.80 -16.51
N GLU A 54 -1.48 -14.26 -17.72
CA GLU A 54 -1.34 -15.69 -18.03
C GLU A 54 -0.24 -16.34 -17.16
N LYS A 55 0.91 -15.67 -16.99
CA LYS A 55 1.99 -16.16 -16.11
C LYS A 55 1.54 -16.32 -14.65
N ILE A 56 0.62 -15.48 -14.18
CA ILE A 56 0.02 -15.59 -12.84
C ILE A 56 -0.97 -16.76 -12.81
N MET A 57 -1.86 -16.85 -13.80
CA MET A 57 -2.96 -17.82 -13.83
C MET A 57 -2.48 -19.26 -14.01
N ASN A 58 -1.34 -19.46 -14.68
CA ASN A 58 -0.72 -20.76 -14.90
C ASN A 58 -0.08 -21.39 -13.64
N HIS A 59 -0.03 -20.67 -12.50
CA HIS A 59 0.52 -21.21 -11.25
C HIS A 59 -0.46 -20.98 -10.08
N PRO A 60 -0.96 -22.04 -9.42
CA PRO A 60 -2.04 -21.93 -8.42
C PRO A 60 -1.66 -21.03 -7.23
N VAL A 61 -0.40 -21.09 -6.78
CA VAL A 61 0.10 -20.22 -5.69
C VAL A 61 0.15 -18.74 -6.09
N ARG A 62 0.63 -18.40 -7.31
CA ARG A 62 0.68 -17.02 -7.80
C ARG A 62 -0.71 -16.40 -7.83
N ARG A 63 -1.68 -17.14 -8.37
CA ARG A 63 -3.09 -16.74 -8.41
C ARG A 63 -3.64 -16.42 -7.01
N LYS A 64 -3.37 -17.27 -6.02
CA LYS A 64 -3.83 -17.04 -4.64
C LYS A 64 -3.19 -15.80 -4.01
N ILE A 65 -1.88 -15.57 -4.24
CA ILE A 65 -1.19 -14.37 -3.75
C ILE A 65 -1.82 -13.11 -4.36
N ILE A 66 -2.05 -13.11 -5.67
CA ILE A 66 -2.59 -11.96 -6.40
C ILE A 66 -4.02 -11.65 -5.98
N PHE A 67 -4.88 -12.67 -5.81
CA PHE A 67 -6.25 -12.46 -5.31
C PHE A 67 -6.27 -11.85 -3.91
N ASN A 68 -5.41 -12.32 -3.00
CA ASN A 68 -5.31 -11.73 -1.66
C ASN A 68 -4.82 -10.28 -1.72
N LEU A 69 -3.83 -9.98 -2.57
CA LEU A 69 -3.33 -8.61 -2.74
C LEU A 69 -4.40 -7.65 -3.26
N MET A 70 -5.23 -8.08 -4.22
CA MET A 70 -6.33 -7.26 -4.74
C MET A 70 -7.35 -6.93 -3.65
N LEU A 71 -7.72 -7.91 -2.82
CA LEU A 71 -8.66 -7.71 -1.71
C LEU A 71 -8.09 -6.76 -0.65
N ILE A 72 -6.86 -7.02 -0.20
CA ILE A 72 -6.19 -6.20 0.83
C ILE A 72 -5.93 -4.79 0.32
N GLY A 73 -5.56 -4.64 -0.95
CA GLY A 73 -5.36 -3.36 -1.60
C GLY A 73 -6.55 -2.42 -1.47
N ASN A 74 -7.74 -2.92 -1.82
CA ASN A 74 -8.98 -2.17 -1.69
C ASN A 74 -9.30 -1.83 -0.22
N ALA A 75 -9.10 -2.78 0.71
CA ALA A 75 -9.29 -2.52 2.14
C ALA A 75 -8.32 -1.44 2.68
N GLY A 76 -7.08 -1.43 2.19
CA GLY A 76 -6.07 -0.43 2.51
C GLY A 76 -6.50 0.98 2.07
N ILE A 77 -6.98 1.12 0.83
CA ILE A 77 -7.47 2.41 0.30
C ILE A 77 -8.64 2.93 1.15
N VAL A 78 -9.62 2.08 1.46
CA VAL A 78 -10.77 2.47 2.30
C VAL A 78 -10.28 2.95 3.68
N THR A 79 -9.35 2.24 4.30
CA THR A 79 -8.82 2.60 5.63
C THR A 79 -8.07 3.94 5.62
N VAL A 80 -7.27 4.19 4.58
CA VAL A 80 -6.59 5.48 4.37
C VAL A 80 -7.60 6.61 4.24
N MET A 81 -8.63 6.42 3.40
CA MET A 81 -9.68 7.43 3.19
C MET A 81 -10.45 7.71 4.47
N SER A 82 -10.87 6.68 5.21
CA SER A 82 -11.53 6.85 6.51
C SER A 82 -10.65 7.62 7.49
N SER A 83 -9.35 7.31 7.54
CA SER A 83 -8.39 8.00 8.42
C SER A 83 -8.26 9.49 8.10
N LEU A 84 -8.25 9.85 6.81
CA LEU A 84 -8.22 11.24 6.37
C LEU A 84 -9.52 11.98 6.70
N ILE A 85 -10.68 11.35 6.48
CA ILE A 85 -12.00 11.92 6.84
C ILE A 85 -12.06 12.19 8.35
N LEU A 86 -11.69 11.21 9.18
CA LEU A 86 -11.64 11.37 10.64
C LEU A 86 -10.65 12.46 11.08
N THR A 87 -9.61 12.73 10.29
CA THR A 87 -8.58 13.72 10.62
C THR A 87 -8.97 15.14 10.21
N PHE A 88 -9.64 15.31 9.07
CA PHE A 88 -9.85 16.64 8.47
C PHE A 88 -11.31 17.08 8.39
N VAL A 89 -12.24 16.13 8.32
CA VAL A 89 -13.67 16.42 8.11
C VAL A 89 -14.41 16.48 9.45
N LEU A 90 -14.21 15.48 10.31
CA LEU A 90 -14.93 15.38 11.58
C LEU A 90 -14.61 16.47 12.63
N PRO A 91 -13.37 16.94 12.80
CA PRO A 91 -13.08 17.90 13.87
C PRO A 91 -13.73 19.28 13.62
N ASP A 92 -14.36 19.85 14.64
CA ASP A 92 -15.02 21.18 14.53
C ASP A 92 -14.05 22.36 14.64
N THR A 93 -12.89 22.17 15.27
CA THR A 93 -11.93 23.25 15.52
C THR A 93 -10.84 23.31 14.46
N LEU A 94 -10.49 24.53 14.03
CA LEU A 94 -9.38 24.78 13.11
C LEU A 94 -8.05 24.26 13.69
N THR A 95 -7.83 24.47 14.99
CA THR A 95 -6.63 24.02 15.70
C THR A 95 -6.41 22.51 15.55
N SER A 96 -7.47 21.71 15.70
CA SER A 96 -7.39 20.25 15.53
C SER A 96 -7.05 19.84 14.10
N LYS A 97 -7.61 20.54 13.10
CA LYS A 97 -7.29 20.31 11.68
C LYS A 97 -5.84 20.67 11.37
N LEU A 98 -5.33 21.78 11.91
CA LEU A 98 -3.94 22.21 11.74
C LEU A 98 -2.95 21.22 12.37
N TYR A 99 -3.24 20.68 13.56
CA TYR A 99 -2.42 19.61 14.14
C TYR A 99 -2.45 18.34 13.30
N GLY A 100 -3.62 17.95 12.79
CA GLY A 100 -3.75 16.81 11.88
C GLY A 100 -2.93 17.00 10.60
N LEU A 101 -2.97 18.20 10.02
CA LEU A 101 -2.18 18.57 8.85
C LEU A 101 -0.68 18.50 9.15
N ALA A 102 -0.24 19.07 10.27
CA ALA A 102 1.16 19.04 10.68
C ALA A 102 1.66 17.60 10.82
N ILE A 103 0.89 16.72 11.47
CA ILE A 103 1.23 15.30 11.61
C ILE A 103 1.35 14.61 10.25
N VAL A 104 0.36 14.80 9.36
CA VAL A 104 0.37 14.18 8.02
C VAL A 104 1.57 14.65 7.20
N VAL A 105 1.81 15.96 7.14
CA VAL A 105 2.93 16.55 6.38
C VAL A 105 4.28 16.10 6.93
N LEU A 106 4.46 16.16 8.26
CA LEU A 106 5.70 15.71 8.90
C LEU A 106 5.95 14.22 8.64
N GLY A 107 4.97 13.35 8.85
CA GLY A 107 5.17 11.93 8.64
C GLY A 107 5.41 11.56 7.17
N LEU A 108 4.74 12.22 6.21
CA LEU A 108 5.03 12.02 4.79
C LEU A 108 6.44 12.50 4.41
N SER A 109 6.88 13.63 4.97
CA SER A 109 8.24 14.14 4.75
C SER A 109 9.31 13.19 5.29
N LEU A 110 9.06 12.57 6.46
CA LEU A 110 9.95 11.56 7.06
C LEU A 110 10.01 10.29 6.21
N ILE A 111 8.87 9.80 5.71
CA ILE A 111 8.83 8.64 4.82
C ILE A 111 9.60 8.94 3.54
N TRP A 112 9.37 10.11 2.94
CA TRP A 112 10.06 10.51 1.71
C TRP A 112 11.58 10.60 1.91
N TRP A 113 12.01 11.21 3.02
CA TRP A 113 13.41 11.29 3.39
C TRP A 113 14.03 9.91 3.62
N ALA A 114 13.34 9.02 4.33
CA ALA A 114 13.80 7.65 4.57
C ALA A 114 13.93 6.82 3.29
N ILE A 115 13.03 7.01 2.32
CA ILE A 115 13.14 6.36 1.00
C ILE A 115 14.36 6.89 0.25
N LYS A 116 14.54 8.22 0.21
CA LYS A 116 15.66 8.86 -0.48
C LYS A 116 17.01 8.50 0.14
N ALA A 117 17.08 8.33 1.45
CA ALA A 117 18.32 7.97 2.16
C ALA A 117 18.79 6.53 1.86
N ASN A 118 17.92 5.66 1.36
CA ASN A 118 18.20 4.25 1.10
C ASN A 118 18.33 3.90 -0.41
N GLY A 119 18.31 4.89 -1.30
CA GLY A 119 18.46 4.73 -2.75
C GLY A 119 19.63 5.52 -3.28
#